data_AF-A0A9E7FP51-F1
#
_entry.id   AF-A0A9E7FP51-F1
#
_cell.length_a   1.000
_cell.length_b   1.000
_cell.length_c   1.000
_cell.angle_alpha   90.00
_cell.angle_beta   90.00
_cell.angle_gamma   90.00
#
_symmetry.space_group_name_H-M   'P 1'
#
loop_
_entity.id
_entity.type
_entity.pdbx_description
1 polymer ?
#
loop_
_entity_poly.entity_id
_entity_poly.type
_entity_poly.pdbx_seq_one_letter_code
_entity_poly.pdbx_strand_id
1 'polypeptide(L)'
;MSSTVLEVARPAHEDVERPIVRELQREPVNNRDSLFRSHRVCHMIHLITSTTDALIGVHEEDKDNARRDDIAALGGQTASGTINLFSAFYDRHKELGVLRIPRTWKESCGFTEDSCFFPL
;
A
#
# COMPACT_ATOMS: atom_id res chain seq x y z
N MET A 1 12.47 -4.00 -4.78
CA MET A 1 11.59 -4.59 -3.74
C MET A 1 10.64 -5.51 -4.49
N SER A 2 10.43 -6.75 -4.04
CA SER A 2 9.35 -7.54 -4.65
C SER A 2 8.04 -6.93 -4.14
N SER A 3 7.28 -6.34 -5.05
CA SER A 3 6.02 -5.68 -4.70
C SER A 3 5.03 -6.76 -4.33
N THR A 4 4.66 -6.84 -3.05
CA THR A 4 3.59 -7.75 -2.63
C THR A 4 2.29 -7.34 -3.29
N VAL A 5 1.35 -8.28 -3.42
CA VAL A 5 0.02 -8.00 -3.98
C VAL A 5 -0.64 -6.83 -3.24
N LEU A 6 -0.42 -6.73 -1.92
CA LEU A 6 -0.98 -5.69 -1.07
C LEU A 6 -0.36 -4.30 -1.31
N GLU A 7 0.94 -4.23 -1.59
CA GLU A 7 1.63 -2.97 -1.88
C GLU A 7 1.18 -2.36 -3.21
N VAL A 8 0.76 -3.18 -4.18
CA VAL A 8 0.25 -2.74 -5.48
C VAL A 8 -1.25 -2.43 -5.43
N ALA A 9 -2.03 -3.31 -4.80
CA ALA A 9 -3.48 -3.19 -4.82
C ALA A 9 -4.00 -2.02 -3.96
N ARG A 10 -3.38 -1.77 -2.79
CA ARG A 10 -3.84 -0.73 -1.87
C ARG A 10 -3.86 0.68 -2.48
N PRO A 11 -2.76 1.22 -3.03
CA PRO A 11 -2.78 2.54 -3.66
C PRO A 11 -3.73 2.59 -4.87
N ALA A 12 -3.80 1.51 -5.66
CA ALA A 12 -4.70 1.45 -6.81
C ALA A 12 -6.19 1.53 -6.39
N HIS A 13 -6.58 0.92 -5.28
CA HIS A 13 -7.92 1.08 -4.71
C HIS A 13 -8.17 2.49 -4.17
N GLU A 14 -7.19 3.11 -3.50
CA GLU A 14 -7.31 4.50 -3.02
C GLU A 14 -7.55 5.49 -4.17
N ASP A 15 -6.92 5.26 -5.33
CA ASP A 15 -7.08 6.07 -6.53
C ASP A 15 -8.48 5.92 -7.18
N VAL A 16 -9.17 4.80 -6.96
CA VAL A 16 -10.50 4.53 -7.54
C VAL A 16 -11.64 5.10 -6.69
N GLU A 17 -11.55 5.02 -5.36
CA GLU A 17 -12.74 5.13 -4.50
C GLU A 17 -13.33 6.54 -4.35
N ARG A 18 -12.55 7.62 -4.54
CA ARG A 18 -12.94 8.96 -4.04
C ARG A 18 -12.81 10.18 -4.96
N PRO A 19 -12.18 10.16 -6.15
CA PRO A 19 -11.89 11.41 -6.86
C PRO A 19 -13.12 12.01 -7.56
N ILE A 20 -13.99 11.18 -8.14
CA ILE A 20 -15.12 11.66 -8.95
C ILE A 20 -16.17 12.35 -8.08
N VAL A 21 -16.54 11.79 -6.94
CA VAL A 21 -17.59 12.37 -6.06
C VAL A 21 -17.18 13.76 -5.59
N ARG A 22 -15.92 13.97 -5.21
CA ARG A 22 -15.41 15.29 -4.78
C ARG A 22 -15.46 16.31 -5.91
N GLU A 23 -15.09 15.90 -7.12
CA GLU A 23 -15.14 16.81 -8.28
C GLU A 23 -16.57 17.13 -8.69
N LEU A 24 -17.51 16.19 -8.52
CA LEU A 24 -18.93 16.41 -8.82
C LEU A 24 -19.63 17.32 -7.81
N GLN A 25 -19.17 17.35 -6.56
CA GLN A 25 -19.66 18.26 -5.51
C GLN A 25 -19.27 19.73 -5.78
N ARG A 26 -18.32 20.00 -6.68
CA ARG A 26 -17.93 21.36 -7.05
C ARG A 26 -18.92 21.94 -8.06
N GLU A 27 -19.80 22.82 -7.59
CA GLU A 27 -20.76 23.55 -8.43
C GLU A 27 -20.02 24.50 -9.40
N PRO A 28 -20.21 24.40 -10.72
CA PRO A 28 -19.60 25.32 -11.67
C PRO A 28 -20.33 26.67 -11.67
N VAL A 29 -19.57 27.76 -11.56
CA VAL A 29 -20.14 29.13 -11.56
C VAL A 29 -20.40 29.64 -12.98
N ASN A 30 -19.66 29.11 -13.96
CA ASN A 30 -19.72 29.54 -15.36
C ASN A 30 -19.72 28.33 -16.32
N ASN A 31 -20.25 28.51 -17.53
CA ASN A 31 -20.30 27.48 -18.58
C ASN A 31 -18.91 26.97 -18.97
N ARG A 32 -17.91 27.85 -18.95
CA ARG A 32 -16.50 27.49 -19.17
C ARG A 32 -16.01 26.48 -18.11
N ASP A 33 -16.35 26.70 -16.84
CA ASP A 33 -15.94 25.83 -15.73
C ASP A 33 -16.69 24.49 -15.75
N SER A 34 -17.95 24.49 -16.21
CA SER A 34 -18.72 23.27 -16.45
C SER A 34 -18.05 22.37 -17.50
N LEU A 35 -17.52 22.96 -18.57
CA LEU A 35 -16.79 22.22 -19.60
C LEU A 35 -15.47 21.64 -19.07
N PHE A 36 -14.69 22.43 -18.32
CA PHE A 36 -13.46 21.93 -17.68
C PHE A 36 -13.73 20.81 -16.67
N ARG A 37 -14.78 20.94 -15.86
CA ARG A 37 -15.23 19.87 -14.96
C ARG A 37 -15.57 18.60 -15.74
N SER A 38 -16.29 18.72 -16.86
CA SER A 38 -16.67 17.57 -17.69
C SER A 38 -15.44 16.84 -18.26
N HIS A 39 -14.44 17.58 -18.74
CA HIS A 39 -13.19 16.98 -19.22
C HIS A 39 -12.39 16.31 -18.10
N ARG A 40 -12.31 16.92 -16.91
CA ARG A 40 -11.64 16.34 -15.75
C ARG A 40 -12.33 15.06 -15.29
N VAL A 41 -13.66 15.05 -15.24
CA VAL A 41 -14.45 13.86 -14.91
C VAL A 41 -14.25 12.75 -15.93
N CYS A 42 -14.27 13.06 -17.23
CA CYS A 42 -14.00 12.08 -18.27
C CYS A 42 -12.59 11.45 -18.13
N HIS A 43 -11.57 12.29 -17.91
CA HIS A 43 -10.21 11.81 -17.66
C HIS A 43 -10.12 10.93 -16.41
N MET A 44 -10.78 11.30 -15.30
CA MET A 44 -10.82 10.47 -14.10
C MET A 44 -11.51 9.13 -14.34
N ILE A 45 -12.59 9.09 -15.14
CA ILE A 45 -13.26 7.83 -15.50
C ILE A 45 -12.28 6.93 -16.27
N HIS A 46 -11.55 7.47 -17.25
CA HIS A 46 -10.55 6.69 -17.99
C HIS A 46 -9.44 6.14 -17.08
N LEU A 47 -8.96 6.94 -16.12
CA LEU A 47 -8.00 6.47 -15.13
C LEU A 47 -8.57 5.34 -14.29
N ILE A 48 -9.79 5.48 -13.76
CA ILE A 48 -10.45 4.44 -12.95
C ILE A 48 -10.65 3.15 -13.74
N THR A 49 -11.07 3.25 -15.01
CA THR A 49 -11.19 2.05 -15.87
C THR A 49 -9.84 1.37 -16.02
N SER A 50 -8.78 2.12 -16.36
CA SER A 50 -7.45 1.55 -16.55
C SER A 50 -6.86 0.96 -15.26
N THR A 51 -7.08 1.58 -14.10
CA THR A 51 -6.59 1.04 -12.81
C THR A 51 -7.39 -0.17 -12.37
N THR A 52 -8.70 -0.20 -12.66
CA THR A 52 -9.55 -1.36 -12.38
C THR A 52 -9.15 -2.55 -13.26
N ASP A 53 -8.86 -2.34 -14.54
CA ASP A 53 -8.36 -3.40 -15.42
C ASP A 53 -7.02 -3.96 -14.92
N ALA A 54 -6.13 -3.09 -14.42
CA ALA A 54 -4.88 -3.51 -13.80
C ALA A 54 -5.11 -4.31 -12.51
N LEU A 55 -6.03 -3.88 -11.64
CA LEU A 55 -6.41 -4.60 -10.41
C LEU A 55 -6.98 -5.98 -10.72
N ILE A 56 -7.83 -6.10 -11.73
CA ILE A 56 -8.36 -7.38 -12.22
C ILE A 56 -7.20 -8.27 -12.66
N GLY A 57 -6.23 -7.75 -13.41
CA GLY A 57 -5.04 -8.53 -13.83
C GLY A 57 -4.20 -9.04 -12.64
N VAL A 58 -4.03 -8.24 -11.60
CA VAL A 58 -3.31 -8.64 -10.37
C VAL A 58 -4.03 -9.74 -9.60
N HIS A 59 -5.37 -9.69 -9.53
CA HIS A 59 -6.15 -10.62 -8.71
C HIS A 59 -6.66 -11.87 -9.44
N GLU A 60 -7.16 -11.75 -10.66
CA GLU A 60 -7.79 -12.85 -11.40
C GLU A 60 -6.78 -13.65 -12.20
N GLU A 61 -5.83 -12.98 -12.85
CA GLU A 61 -4.91 -13.65 -13.78
C GLU A 61 -3.64 -14.18 -13.10
N ASP A 62 -3.26 -13.65 -11.92
CA ASP A 62 -2.10 -14.07 -11.09
C ASP A 62 -0.87 -14.44 -11.97
N LYS A 63 -0.61 -13.63 -13.00
CA LYS A 63 0.31 -13.94 -14.10
C LYS A 63 1.74 -14.17 -13.62
N ASP A 64 2.10 -13.52 -12.53
CA ASP A 64 3.41 -13.58 -11.90
C ASP A 64 3.46 -14.57 -10.71
N ASN A 65 2.35 -15.27 -10.40
CA ASN A 65 2.18 -16.11 -9.21
C ASN A 65 2.46 -15.36 -7.89
N ALA A 66 2.44 -14.03 -7.89
CA ALA A 66 2.80 -13.23 -6.73
C ALA A 66 1.90 -13.54 -5.53
N ARG A 67 0.62 -13.84 -5.75
CA ARG A 67 -0.30 -14.24 -4.67
C ARG A 67 0.10 -15.58 -4.06
N ARG A 68 0.49 -16.55 -4.90
CA ARG A 68 0.91 -17.87 -4.43
C ARG A 68 2.21 -17.77 -3.64
N ASP A 69 3.13 -16.95 -4.10
CA ASP A 69 4.43 -16.74 -3.45
C ASP A 69 4.27 -15.97 -2.13
N ASP A 70 3.37 -14.98 -2.08
CA ASP A 70 2.98 -14.30 -0.83
C ASP A 70 2.37 -15.29 0.18
N ILE A 71 1.46 -16.19 -0.25
CA ILE A 71 0.88 -17.23 0.62
C ILE A 71 1.95 -18.21 1.12
N ALA A 72 2.87 -18.64 0.26
CA ALA A 72 3.96 -19.53 0.65
C ALA A 72 4.91 -18.88 1.67
N ALA A 73 5.18 -17.57 1.50
CA ALA A 73 5.98 -16.80 2.43
C ALA A 73 5.27 -16.60 3.79
N LEU A 74 3.95 -16.40 3.80
CA LEU A 74 3.14 -16.37 5.04
C LEU A 74 3.10 -17.73 5.75
N GLY A 75 3.12 -18.83 4.99
CA GLY A 75 3.15 -20.20 5.52
C GLY A 75 4.51 -20.66 6.05
N GLY A 76 5.54 -19.80 6.03
CA GLY A 76 6.90 -20.14 6.46
C GLY A 76 7.62 -21.13 5.52
N GLN A 77 7.07 -21.38 4.33
CA GLN A 77 7.58 -22.31 3.33
C GLN A 77 8.26 -21.56 2.19
N THR A 78 9.34 -20.85 2.48
CA THR A 78 10.24 -20.37 1.42
C THR A 78 11.22 -21.48 1.05
N ALA A 79 11.54 -21.62 -0.25
CA ALA A 79 12.40 -22.67 -0.82
C ALA A 79 13.84 -22.72 -0.30
N SER A 80 14.21 -21.78 0.58
CA SER A 80 15.44 -21.79 1.37
C SER A 80 15.01 -21.60 2.83
N GLY A 81 15.40 -22.53 3.70
CA GLY A 81 14.79 -22.78 5.01
C GLY A 81 14.45 -21.54 5.82
N THR A 82 13.22 -21.48 6.30
CA THR A 82 12.78 -20.79 7.53
C THR A 82 13.33 -19.39 7.78
N ILE A 83 13.52 -18.56 6.74
CA ILE A 83 13.74 -17.13 6.96
C ILE A 83 12.36 -16.51 7.13
N ASN A 84 12.00 -16.21 8.38
CA ASN A 84 10.79 -15.46 8.73
C ASN A 84 10.82 -14.11 7.98
N LEU A 85 10.09 -14.02 6.86
CA LEU A 85 10.00 -12.83 5.99
C LEU A 85 9.77 -11.55 6.81
N PHE A 86 8.94 -11.65 7.85
CA PHE A 86 8.65 -10.55 8.76
C PHE A 86 9.85 -10.10 9.58
N SER A 87 10.69 -11.02 10.08
CA SER A 87 11.88 -10.66 10.87
C SER A 87 12.86 -9.86 10.02
N ALA A 88 13.18 -10.33 8.80
CA ALA A 88 14.05 -9.61 7.87
C ALA A 88 13.48 -8.25 7.44
N PHE A 89 12.15 -8.15 7.30
CA PHE A 89 11.48 -6.89 7.01
C PHE A 89 11.65 -5.89 8.16
N TYR A 90 11.42 -6.29 9.41
CA TYR A 90 11.57 -5.43 10.58
C TYR A 90 13.02 -5.03 10.85
N ASP A 91 13.99 -5.92 10.62
CA ASP A 91 15.41 -5.61 10.75
C ASP A 91 15.82 -4.51 9.77
N ARG A 92 15.42 -4.63 8.49
CA ARG A 92 15.61 -3.56 7.50
C ARG A 92 14.91 -2.26 7.90
N HIS A 93 13.72 -2.32 8.48
CA HIS A 93 12.98 -1.13 8.90
C HIS A 93 13.66 -0.42 10.10
N LYS A 94 14.32 -1.19 10.97
CA LYS A 94 15.15 -0.69 12.07
C LYS A 94 16.42 -0.02 11.56
N GLU A 95 17.08 -0.62 10.56
CA GLU A 95 18.27 -0.05 9.91
C GLU A 95 18.00 1.29 9.22
N LEU A 96 16.84 1.43 8.57
CA LEU A 96 16.45 2.65 7.88
C LEU A 96 16.07 3.81 8.82
N GLY A 97 16.02 3.58 10.14
CA GLY A 97 15.78 4.63 11.15
C GLY A 97 14.40 5.29 11.08
N VAL A 98 13.45 4.70 10.34
CA VAL A 98 12.06 5.20 10.19
C VAL A 98 11.33 5.16 11.55
N LEU A 99 11.75 4.27 12.44
CA LEU A 99 11.32 4.25 13.84
C LEU A 99 12.19 5.19 14.70
N ARG A 100 12.20 6.50 14.40
CA ARG A 100 12.80 7.49 15.32
C ARG A 100 11.82 7.74 16.46
N ILE A 101 11.78 6.81 17.42
CA ILE A 101 11.03 6.99 18.67
C ILE A 101 11.55 8.30 19.31
N PRO A 102 10.67 9.28 19.60
CA PRO A 102 11.06 10.49 20.30
C PRO A 102 11.78 10.10 21.60
N ARG A 103 12.94 10.71 21.91
CA ARG A 103 13.70 10.37 23.14
C ARG A 103 12.82 10.43 24.40
N THR A 104 11.86 11.36 24.41
CA THR A 104 10.86 11.55 25.46
C THR A 104 9.96 10.33 25.69
N TRP A 105 9.68 9.54 24.65
CA TRP A 105 8.94 8.27 24.77
C TRP A 105 9.84 7.12 25.23
N LYS A 106 11.14 7.15 24.89
CA LYS A 106 12.12 6.13 25.31
C LYS A 106 12.34 6.16 26.83
N GLU A 107 12.38 7.36 27.41
CA GLU A 107 12.54 7.58 28.86
C GLU A 107 11.27 7.25 29.66
N SER A 108 10.08 7.53 29.11
CA SER A 108 8.81 7.25 29.81
C SER A 108 8.43 5.76 29.84
N CYS A 109 8.97 4.94 28.94
CA CYS A 109 8.65 3.51 28.83
C CYS A 109 9.78 2.59 29.34
N GLY A 110 10.87 3.12 29.89
CA GLY A 110 11.93 2.30 30.50
C GLY A 110 12.64 1.35 29.54
N PHE A 111 12.80 1.72 28.26
CA PHE A 111 13.47 0.88 27.27
C PHE A 111 15.00 1.03 27.39
N THR A 112 15.64 0.16 28.17
CA THR A 112 17.10 -0.03 28.14
C THR A 112 17.51 -0.71 26.83
N GLU A 113 18.62 -0.28 26.24
CA GLU A 113 18.97 -0.48 24.82
C GLU A 113 19.20 -1.94 24.37
N ASP A 114 19.15 -2.91 25.29
CA ASP A 114 19.53 -4.31 25.03
C ASP A 114 18.40 -5.35 25.11
N SER A 115 17.16 -4.97 25.43
CA SER A 115 16.05 -5.93 25.56
C SER A 115 15.08 -5.85 24.38
N CYS A 116 15.54 -6.24 23.18
CA CYS A 116 14.65 -6.70 22.11
C CYS A 116 14.23 -8.15 22.38
N PHE A 117 13.43 -8.39 23.41
CA PHE A 117 12.73 -9.65 23.61
C PHE A 117 11.23 -9.35 23.69
N PHE A 118 10.52 -9.53 22.58
CA PHE A 118 9.06 -9.62 22.62
C PHE A 118 8.71 -11.05 23.04
N PRO A 119 8.03 -11.28 24.17
CA PRO A 119 7.48 -12.58 24.47
C PRO A 119 6.37 -12.90 23.47
N LEU A 120 6.37 -14.15 23.00
CA LEU A 120 5.35 -14.77 22.15
C LEU A 120 3.95 -14.67 22.74
#